data_AF-Q2I6J2-F1
#
_entry.id   AF-Q2I6J2-F1
#
_cell.length_a   1.000
_cell.length_b   1.000
_cell.length_c   1.000
_cell.angle_alpha   90.00
_cell.angle_beta   90.00
_cell.angle_gamma   90.00
#
_symmetry.space_group_name_H-M   'P 1'
#
loop_
_entity.id
_entity.type
_entity.pdbx_description
1 polymer ?
#
loop_
_entity_poly.entity_id
_entity_poly.type
_entity_poly.pdbx_seq_one_letter_code
_entity_poly.pdbx_strand_id
1 'polypeptide(L)' 'MLKRLWLILGPVFCALVLVFSLIMFYPAKHLSHDYNEEKNDAVALSPSSFKSTNKKMRALSDKRHLFVPFFGSSEWQR' A
#
# COMPACT_ATOMS: atom_id res chain seq x y z
N MET A 1 38.55 -15.84 19.98
CA MET A 1 38.12 -14.54 19.40
C MET A 1 36.73 -14.60 18.75
N LEU A 2 36.41 -15.67 17.99
CA LEU A 2 35.16 -15.80 17.22
C LEU A 2 33.87 -15.64 18.05
N LYS A 3 33.81 -16.24 19.25
CA LYS A 3 32.65 -16.12 20.16
C LYS A 3 32.40 -14.67 20.60
N ARG A 4 33.47 -13.90 20.78
CA ARG A 4 33.41 -12.49 21.21
C ARG A 4 33.03 -11.57 20.04
N LEU A 5 33.47 -11.91 18.83
CA LEU A 5 33.06 -11.24 17.60
C LEU A 5 31.57 -11.49 17.30
N TRP A 6 31.08 -12.71 17.53
CA TRP A 6 29.67 -13.08 17.35
C TRP A 6 28.73 -12.38 18.35
N LEU A 7 29.17 -12.10 19.58
CA LEU A 7 28.38 -11.31 20.55
C LEU A 7 28.12 -9.87 20.07
N ILE A 8 28.97 -9.34 19.18
CA ILE A 8 28.86 -7.99 18.63
C ILE A 8 28.14 -8.00 17.27
N LEU A 9 28.49 -8.95 16.39
CA LEU A 9 27.94 -9.05 15.03
C LEU A 9 26.57 -9.77 14.97
N GLY A 10 26.27 -10.64 15.94
CA GLY A 10 25.02 -11.39 16.00
C GLY A 10 23.79 -10.48 16.03
N PRO A 11 23.72 -9.46 16.92
CA PRO A 11 22.62 -8.50 16.94
C PRO A 11 22.45 -7.75 15.60
N VAL A 12 23.55 -7.38 14.95
CA VAL A 12 23.53 -6.69 13.65
C VAL A 12 22.95 -7.60 12.56
N PHE A 13 23.37 -8.86 12.51
CA PHE A 13 22.83 -9.84 11.57
C PHE A 13 21.33 -10.09 11.82
N CYS A 14 20.92 -10.25 13.08
CA CYS A 14 19.51 -10.38 13.44
C CYS A 14 18.70 -9.17 12.99
N ALA A 15 19.19 -7.94 13.20
CA ALA A 15 18.52 -6.74 12.75
C ALA A 15 18.36 -6.70 11.21
N LEU A 16 19.40 -7.09 10.46
CA LEU A 16 19.32 -7.19 8.99
C LEU A 16 18.28 -8.21 8.53
N VAL A 17 18.24 -9.39 9.17
CA VAL A 17 17.25 -10.43 8.87
C VAL A 17 15.83 -9.94 9.17
N LEU A 18 15.63 -9.22 10.28
CA LEU A 18 14.33 -8.65 10.63
C LEU A 18 13.87 -7.58 9.64
N VAL A 19 14.76 -6.67 9.24
CA VAL A 19 14.44 -5.65 8.22
C VAL A 19 14.11 -6.30 6.88
N PHE A 20 14.91 -7.28 6.45
CA PHE A 20 14.66 -8.01 5.21
C PHE A 20 13.33 -8.76 5.25
N SER A 21 13.05 -9.45 6.35
CA SER A 21 11.78 -10.14 6.58
C SER A 21 10.61 -9.17 6.52
N LEU A 22 10.72 -8.01 7.18
CA LEU A 22 9.68 -6.99 7.17
C LEU A 22 9.38 -6.50 5.75
N ILE A 23 10.41 -6.24 4.93
CA ILE A 23 10.25 -5.83 3.53
C ILE A 23 9.57 -6.94 2.69
N MET A 24 9.97 -8.20 2.90
CA MET A 24 9.42 -9.34 2.15
C MET A 24 7.98 -9.65 2.52
N PHE A 25 7.63 -9.56 3.81
CA PHE A 25 6.29 -9.84 4.33
C PHE A 25 5.38 -8.61 4.39
N TYR A 26 5.85 -7.42 3.99
CA TYR A 26 5.02 -6.23 4.00
C TYR A 26 3.85 -6.40 3.03
N PRO A 27 2.58 -6.31 3.50
CA PRO A 27 1.40 -6.68 2.71
C PRO A 27 1.05 -5.71 1.57
N ALA A 28 1.91 -4.74 1.23
CA ALA A 28 1.65 -3.75 0.19
C ALA A 28 1.48 -4.32 -1.23
N LYS A 29 1.90 -5.57 -1.48
CA LYS A 29 1.89 -6.16 -2.82
C LYS A 29 0.53 -6.74 -3.25
N HIS A 30 -0.44 -6.83 -2.34
CA HIS A 30 -1.72 -7.48 -2.61
C HIS A 30 -2.89 -6.53 -2.38
N LEU A 31 -3.00 -5.49 -3.21
CA LEU A 31 -4.27 -4.80 -3.38
C LEU A 31 -5.19 -5.74 -4.16
N SER A 32 -6.02 -6.49 -3.44
CA SER A 32 -7.11 -7.23 -4.07
C SER A 32 -8.09 -6.25 -4.70
N HIS A 33 -8.47 -6.55 -5.94
CA HIS A 33 -9.44 -5.77 -6.71
C HIS A 33 -10.85 -6.28 -6.47
N ASP A 34 -11.69 -5.43 -5.88
CA ASP A 34 -13.14 -5.62 -5.77
C ASP A 34 -13.82 -4.45 -6.46
N TYR A 35 -14.51 -4.75 -7.56
CA TYR A 35 -15.16 -3.74 -8.38
C TYR A 35 -16.21 -2.92 -7.61
N ASN A 36 -16.97 -3.55 -6.70
CA ASN A 36 -18.00 -2.83 -5.94
C ASN A 36 -17.35 -1.88 -4.93
N GLU A 37 -16.27 -2.32 -4.28
CA GLU A 37 -15.51 -1.46 -3.35
C GLU A 37 -14.86 -0.29 -4.11
N GLU A 38 -14.22 -0.55 -5.24
CA GLU A 38 -13.59 0.48 -6.09
C GLU A 38 -14.61 1.47 -6.64
N LYS A 39 -15.77 0.99 -7.11
CA LYS A 39 -16.87 1.84 -7.56
C LYS A 39 -17.39 2.74 -6.44
N ASN A 40 -17.61 2.19 -5.25
CA ASN A 40 -18.07 2.95 -4.10
C ASN A 40 -17.04 4.01 -3.68
N ASP A 41 -15.75 3.65 -3.67
CA ASP A 41 -14.66 4.58 -3.37
C ASP A 41 -14.51 5.69 -4.41
N ALA A 42 -14.74 5.39 -5.69
CA ALA A 42 -14.65 6.36 -6.78
C ALA A 42 -15.72 7.46 -6.70
N VAL A 43 -16.91 7.14 -6.20
CA VAL A 43 -18.03 8.10 -6.08
C VAL A 43 -18.22 8.65 -4.66
N ALA A 44 -17.46 8.17 -3.67
CA ALA A 44 -17.63 8.58 -2.27
C ALA A 44 -17.36 10.07 -2.04
N LEU A 45 -16.51 10.70 -2.86
CA LEU A 45 -16.10 12.12 -2.77
C LEU A 45 -15.67 12.58 -1.36
N SER A 46 -15.26 11.64 -0.51
CA SER A 46 -14.90 11.90 0.87
C SER A 46 -13.41 12.27 0.99
N PRO A 47 -13.02 13.10 1.97
CA PRO A 47 -11.61 13.42 2.19
C PRO A 47 -10.74 12.18 2.44
N SER A 48 -11.30 11.13 3.03
CA SER A 48 -10.61 9.86 3.27
C SER A 48 -10.40 9.07 1.97
N SER A 49 -11.36 9.08 1.05
CA SER A 49 -11.18 8.48 -0.29
C SER A 49 -10.12 9.24 -1.09
N PHE A 50 -10.21 10.58 -1.12
CA PHE A 50 -9.25 11.42 -1.84
C PHE A 50 -7.81 11.29 -1.33
N LYS A 51 -7.61 11.27 -0.01
CA LYS A 51 -6.27 11.19 0.60
C LYS A 51 -5.67 9.79 0.60
N SER A 52 -6.50 8.73 0.53
CA SER A 52 -6.01 7.35 0.60
C SER A 52 -5.31 6.92 -0.69
N THR A 53 -4.00 6.64 -0.61
CA THR A 53 -3.24 6.05 -1.73
C THR A 53 -3.75 4.66 -2.08
N ASN A 54 -4.07 3.83 -1.09
CA ASN A 54 -4.51 2.45 -1.32
C ASN A 54 -5.80 2.40 -2.13
N LYS A 55 -6.80 3.24 -1.82
CA LYS A 55 -8.08 3.27 -2.54
C LYS A 55 -7.91 3.67 -4.00
N LYS A 56 -7.14 4.75 -4.24
CA LYS A 56 -6.84 5.23 -5.59
C LYS A 56 -6.03 4.22 -6.39
N MET A 57 -4.98 3.65 -5.79
CA MET A 57 -4.16 2.64 -6.46
C MET A 57 -4.96 1.37 -6.74
N ARG A 58 -5.89 0.97 -5.88
CA ARG A 58 -6.76 -0.19 -6.11
C ARG A 58 -7.56 0.00 -7.40
N ALA A 59 -8.30 1.10 -7.53
CA ALA A 59 -9.09 1.39 -8.73
C ALA A 59 -8.22 1.62 -9.98
N LEU A 60 -7.14 2.39 -9.87
CA LEU A 60 -6.30 2.79 -11.02
C LEU A 60 -5.36 1.68 -11.53
N SER A 61 -5.16 0.61 -10.75
CA SER A 61 -4.36 -0.55 -11.19
C SER A 61 -5.20 -1.77 -11.56
N ASP A 62 -6.54 -1.69 -11.46
CA ASP A 62 -7.41 -2.78 -11.93
C ASP A 62 -7.29 -2.90 -13.45
N LYS A 63 -6.92 -4.10 -13.91
CA LYS A 63 -6.80 -4.43 -15.33
C LYS A 63 -8.15 -4.81 -15.95
N ARG A 64 -9.14 -5.14 -15.12
CA ARG A 64 -10.48 -5.59 -15.56
C ARG A 64 -11.43 -4.43 -15.78
N HIS A 65 -11.38 -3.41 -14.92
CA HIS A 65 -12.21 -2.22 -15.04
C HIS A 65 -11.34 -0.97 -15.17
N LEU A 66 -11.62 -0.16 -16.19
CA LEU A 66 -10.85 1.05 -16.47
C LEU A 66 -11.43 2.23 -15.68
N PHE A 67 -10.85 2.52 -14.52
CA PHE A 67 -11.13 3.76 -13.80
C PHE A 67 -10.29 4.91 -14.37
N VAL A 68 -10.94 6.02 -14.71
CA VAL A 68 -10.29 7.24 -15.22
C VAL A 68 -10.19 8.27 -14.09
N PRO A 69 -9.02 8.88 -13.83
CA PRO A 69 -8.91 9.90 -12.80
C PRO A 69 -9.54 11.22 -13.25
N PHE A 70 -10.56 11.68 -12.52
CA PHE A 70 -11.19 12.99 -12.71
C PHE A 70 -10.69 13.95 -11.62
N PHE A 71 -9.86 14.91 -12.01
CA PHE A 71 -9.35 15.95 -11.11
C PHE A 71 -10.30 17.15 -11.07
N GLY A 72 -10.60 17.61 -9.87
CA GLY A 72 -11.42 18.80 -9.63
C GLY A 72 -11.62 19.01 -8.14
N SER A 73 -12.63 19.79 -7.78
CA SER A 73 -12.95 20.14 -6.40
C SER A 73 -14.41 19.80 -6.08
N SER A 74 -15.23 20.79 -5.73
CA SER A 74 -16.65 20.61 -5.42
C SER A 74 -17.54 20.41 -6.65
N GLU A 75 -16.99 20.49 -7.87
CA GLU A 75 -17.73 20.27 -9.12
C GLU A 75 -18.35 18.87 -9.20
N TRP A 76 -17.72 17.87 -8.58
CA TRP A 76 -18.15 16.47 -8.63
C TRP A 76 -19.31 16.13 -7.68
N GLN A 77 -19.62 17.00 -6.71
CA GLN A 77 -20.65 16.77 -5.69
C GLN A 77 -22.05 17.25 -6.14
N ARG A 78 -22.17 17.70 -7.38
CA ARG A 78 -23.38 18.34 -7.92
C ARG A 78 -24.43 17.34 -8.38
#